data_AF-A0A413F1A2-F1
#
_entry.id   AF-A0A413F1A2-F1
#
_cell.length_a   1.000
_cell.length_b   1.000
_cell.length_c   1.000
_cell.angle_alpha   90.00
_cell.angle_beta   90.00
_cell.angle_gamma   90.00
#
_symmetry.space_group_name_H-M   'P 1'
#
loop_
_entity.id
_entity.type
_entity.pdbx_description
1 polymer ?
#
loop_
_entity_poly.entity_id
_entity_poly.type
_entity_poly.pdbx_seq_one_letter_code
_entity_poly.pdbx_strand_id
1 'polypeptide(L)'
;MYCRLLLKLILRDRAVWISTLVLAAAFSIPIAFNSPIYGPFFMKQGMQSFVDAFNTRAPQANGTDLSPEQQNDAELSRYANAALAAQTDAAFLDSAESYYALMGEGFQSGSIVGDRETNDAELAYCRALSSSGITDIPASANDLPFLSFLPYAVATAPSFLPFIPFLLSSILVLGATRPATLAAKAPVPKFRRLIQIVFSIIAAGTAMLLAGLAPGGIYALALNGFGQIGYPIAFFHDGALATTAAGNVFTALLIALLAGGTLISVCSAVLSTATRRVLAGPLASALLVAAPAFPLLSDSALEHNAALNLLPLAVFSPIEATGYVGCFPTEFIGSGSGSASMLAVALAYVAVLFAVGAVATRSPKQPGPAKKRHGLELLD
;
A
#
# COMPACT_ATOMS: atom_id res chain seq x y z
N MET A 1 17.07 6.97 -27.06
CA MET A 1 18.53 6.80 -26.86
C MET A 1 18.99 7.23 -25.47
N TYR A 2 18.56 8.40 -24.95
CA TYR A 2 18.97 8.90 -23.63
C TYR A 2 18.46 8.07 -22.44
N CYS A 3 17.17 7.68 -22.38
CA CYS A 3 16.68 6.79 -21.31
C CYS A 3 17.46 5.48 -21.25
N ARG A 4 17.73 4.87 -22.40
CA ARG A 4 18.52 3.63 -22.48
C ARG A 4 19.93 3.81 -21.91
N LEU A 5 20.55 4.97 -22.09
CA LEU A 5 21.84 5.30 -21.49
C LEU A 5 21.71 5.40 -19.96
N LEU A 6 20.72 6.13 -19.46
CA LEU A 6 20.49 6.29 -18.02
C LEU A 6 20.20 4.96 -17.33
N LEU A 7 19.31 4.14 -17.89
CA LEU A 7 19.00 2.80 -17.36
C LEU A 7 20.24 1.90 -17.33
N LYS A 8 21.09 1.93 -18.36
CA LYS A 8 22.35 1.19 -18.38
C LYS A 8 23.32 1.63 -17.29
N LEU A 9 23.33 2.92 -16.94
CA LEU A 9 24.17 3.45 -15.86
C LEU A 9 23.66 2.98 -14.50
N ILE A 10 22.34 3.06 -14.27
CA ILE A 10 21.69 2.61 -13.03
C ILE A 10 21.93 1.12 -12.80
N LEU A 11 21.73 0.28 -13.82
CA LEU A 11 21.90 -1.18 -13.71
C LEU A 11 23.34 -1.61 -13.36
N ARG A 12 24.33 -0.74 -13.56
CA ARG A 12 25.73 -0.99 -13.18
C ARG A 12 26.03 -0.57 -11.74
N ASP A 13 25.15 0.17 -11.10
CA ASP A 13 25.33 0.65 -9.74
C ASP A 13 25.02 -0.46 -8.72
N ARG A 14 25.93 -0.67 -7.77
CA ARG A 14 25.78 -1.69 -6.72
C ARG A 14 24.64 -1.37 -5.76
N ALA A 15 24.36 -0.08 -5.53
CA ALA A 15 23.30 0.35 -4.63
C ALA A 15 21.93 -0.16 -5.09
N VAL A 16 21.71 -0.26 -6.42
CA VAL A 16 20.48 -0.80 -7.01
C VAL A 16 20.30 -2.26 -6.62
N TRP A 17 21.32 -3.08 -6.82
CA TRP A 17 21.25 -4.51 -6.51
C TRP A 17 21.14 -4.78 -5.01
N ILE A 18 21.86 -4.02 -4.18
CA ILE A 18 21.75 -4.11 -2.71
C ILE A 18 20.34 -3.72 -2.27
N SER A 19 19.81 -2.60 -2.78
CA SER A 19 18.45 -2.14 -2.48
C SER A 19 17.41 -3.16 -2.90
N THR A 20 17.50 -3.71 -4.11
CA THR A 20 16.60 -4.78 -4.58
C THR A 20 16.69 -6.02 -3.71
N LEU A 21 17.87 -6.43 -3.25
CA LEU A 21 18.03 -7.59 -2.37
C LEU A 21 17.43 -7.34 -0.98
N VAL A 22 17.60 -6.15 -0.43
CA VAL A 22 16.97 -5.75 0.84
C VAL A 22 15.44 -5.75 0.73
N LEU A 23 14.90 -5.20 -0.37
CA LEU A 23 13.46 -5.23 -0.64
C LEU A 23 12.94 -6.65 -0.83
N ALA A 24 13.68 -7.49 -1.56
CA ALA A 24 13.39 -8.90 -1.73
C ALA A 24 13.30 -9.64 -0.39
N ALA A 25 14.27 -9.40 0.50
CA ALA A 25 14.24 -9.95 1.84
C ALA A 25 13.02 -9.43 2.62
N ALA A 26 12.80 -8.10 2.64
CA ALA A 26 11.73 -7.46 3.40
C ALA A 26 10.33 -7.96 2.98
N PHE A 27 10.02 -7.99 1.69
CA PHE A 27 8.73 -8.47 1.20
C PHE A 27 8.55 -9.99 1.29
N SER A 28 9.63 -10.74 1.55
CA SER A 28 9.57 -12.19 1.75
C SER A 28 9.50 -12.60 3.24
N ILE A 29 9.65 -11.65 4.17
CA ILE A 29 9.53 -11.90 5.62
C ILE A 29 8.25 -12.67 5.96
N PRO A 30 7.06 -12.31 5.46
CA PRO A 30 5.85 -12.98 5.92
C PRO A 30 5.82 -14.48 5.58
N ILE A 31 6.33 -14.87 4.40
CA ILE A 31 6.53 -16.28 4.02
C ILE A 31 7.62 -16.93 4.88
N ALA A 32 8.76 -16.25 5.06
CA ALA A 32 9.91 -16.79 5.79
C ALA A 32 9.59 -17.15 7.25
N PHE A 33 8.71 -16.39 7.90
CA PHE A 33 8.28 -16.62 9.28
C PHE A 33 6.91 -17.31 9.40
N ASN A 34 6.28 -17.62 8.27
CA ASN A 34 4.91 -18.13 8.20
C ASN A 34 3.93 -17.35 9.10
N SER A 35 3.91 -16.02 8.94
CA SER A 35 3.10 -15.15 9.80
C SER A 35 1.64 -15.56 9.77
N PRO A 36 0.97 -15.70 10.94
CA PRO A 36 -0.46 -15.98 10.97
C PRO A 36 -1.22 -14.78 10.39
N ILE A 37 -2.33 -15.07 9.74
CA ILE A 37 -3.20 -14.05 9.16
C ILE A 37 -4.41 -13.91 10.07
N TYR A 38 -4.88 -12.67 10.25
CA TYR A 38 -6.11 -12.45 10.98
C TYR A 38 -7.28 -13.11 10.24
N GLY A 39 -8.05 -13.95 10.94
CA GLY A 39 -9.01 -14.87 10.32
C GLY A 39 -9.36 -16.02 11.26
N PRO A 40 -9.72 -17.21 10.75
CA PRO A 40 -10.22 -18.32 11.56
C PRO A 40 -9.34 -18.71 12.75
N PHE A 41 -8.01 -18.59 12.63
CA PHE A 41 -7.09 -18.87 13.73
C PHE A 41 -7.35 -17.96 14.95
N PHE A 42 -7.36 -16.64 14.75
CA PHE A 42 -7.58 -15.67 15.83
C PHE A 42 -9.03 -15.71 16.35
N MET A 43 -10.00 -15.91 15.45
CA MET A 43 -11.41 -16.08 15.83
C MET A 43 -11.59 -17.31 16.73
N LYS A 44 -11.00 -18.46 16.37
CA LYS A 44 -10.99 -19.66 17.24
C LYS A 44 -10.32 -19.38 18.57
N GLN A 45 -9.19 -18.67 18.59
CA GLN A 45 -8.53 -18.30 19.85
C GLN A 45 -9.42 -17.41 20.74
N GLY A 46 -10.12 -16.45 20.15
CA GLY A 46 -11.09 -15.58 20.85
C GLY A 46 -12.27 -16.38 21.41
N MET A 47 -12.88 -17.24 20.61
CA MET A 47 -13.97 -18.14 21.03
C MET A 47 -13.53 -19.10 22.13
N GLN A 48 -12.33 -19.69 22.03
CA GLN A 48 -11.78 -20.56 23.07
C GLN A 48 -11.60 -19.80 24.39
N SER A 49 -11.04 -18.59 24.32
CA SER A 49 -10.85 -17.74 25.50
C SER A 49 -12.19 -17.38 26.16
N PHE A 50 -13.22 -17.12 25.36
CA PHE A 50 -14.58 -16.88 25.86
C PHE A 50 -15.16 -18.13 26.52
N VAL A 51 -15.08 -19.30 25.88
CA VAL A 51 -15.59 -20.57 26.42
C VAL A 51 -14.90 -20.94 27.73
N ASP A 52 -13.58 -20.78 27.82
CA ASP A 52 -12.82 -21.05 29.03
C ASP A 52 -13.27 -20.10 30.16
N ALA A 53 -13.41 -18.81 29.88
CA ALA A 53 -13.93 -17.83 30.84
C ALA A 53 -15.36 -18.17 31.29
N PHE A 54 -16.24 -18.55 30.37
CA PHE A 54 -17.60 -18.98 30.68
C PHE A 54 -17.60 -20.22 31.59
N ASN A 55 -16.84 -21.25 31.24
CA ASN A 55 -16.74 -22.50 31.99
C ASN A 55 -16.14 -22.32 33.39
N THR A 56 -15.31 -21.29 33.61
CA THR A 56 -14.83 -20.95 34.97
C THR A 56 -15.88 -20.24 35.83
N ARG A 57 -16.83 -19.52 35.22
CA ARG A 57 -17.89 -18.77 35.91
C ARG A 57 -19.17 -19.58 36.11
N ALA A 58 -19.52 -20.43 35.15
CA ALA A 58 -20.74 -21.25 35.13
C ALA A 58 -20.93 -22.17 36.37
N PRO A 59 -19.89 -22.77 36.99
CA PRO A 59 -20.05 -23.62 38.17
C PRO A 59 -20.57 -22.87 39.42
N GLN A 60 -20.58 -21.53 39.41
CA GLN A 60 -21.06 -20.72 40.53
C GLN A 60 -22.58 -20.45 40.47
N ALA A 61 -23.24 -20.71 39.34
CA ALA A 61 -24.67 -20.50 39.12
C ALA A 61 -25.46 -21.82 39.28
N ASN A 62 -25.48 -22.38 40.49
CA ASN A 62 -26.09 -23.68 40.77
C ASN A 62 -27.64 -23.61 40.95
N GLY A 63 -28.30 -22.68 40.26
CA GLY A 63 -29.74 -22.46 40.31
C GLY A 63 -30.40 -22.80 38.97
N THR A 64 -31.56 -23.45 39.00
CA THR A 64 -32.33 -23.88 37.81
C THR A 64 -32.88 -22.74 36.95
N ASP A 65 -32.73 -21.48 37.38
CA ASP A 65 -33.17 -20.30 36.65
C ASP A 65 -31.96 -19.42 36.30
N LEU A 66 -31.45 -19.55 35.07
CA LEU A 66 -30.44 -18.64 34.53
C LEU A 66 -31.09 -17.27 34.30
N SER A 67 -30.41 -16.20 34.72
CA SER A 67 -30.81 -14.84 34.34
C SER A 67 -30.77 -14.70 32.80
N PRO A 68 -31.52 -13.75 32.20
CA PRO A 68 -31.49 -13.52 30.75
C PRO A 68 -30.08 -13.33 30.17
N GLU A 69 -29.19 -12.68 30.92
CA GLU A 69 -27.78 -12.51 30.55
C GLU A 69 -27.02 -13.84 30.54
N GLN A 70 -27.24 -14.70 31.55
CA GLN A 70 -26.64 -16.03 31.61
C GLN A 70 -27.16 -16.98 30.53
N GLN A 71 -28.39 -16.78 30.05
CA GLN A 71 -28.94 -17.51 28.91
C GLN A 71 -28.24 -17.12 27.61
N ASN A 72 -28.02 -15.82 27.38
CA ASN A 72 -27.25 -15.33 26.22
C ASN A 72 -25.80 -15.82 26.25
N ASP A 73 -25.14 -15.77 27.40
CA ASP A 73 -23.77 -16.28 27.55
C ASP A 73 -23.68 -17.81 27.29
N ALA A 74 -24.69 -18.57 27.73
CA ALA A 74 -24.78 -20.00 27.44
C ALA A 74 -25.01 -20.28 25.95
N GLU A 75 -25.82 -19.46 25.28
CA GLU A 75 -26.05 -19.59 23.84
C GLU A 75 -24.82 -19.18 23.02
N LEU A 76 -24.13 -18.10 23.41
CA LEU A 76 -22.82 -17.72 22.86
C LEU A 76 -21.81 -18.85 23.03
N SER A 77 -21.74 -19.45 24.22
CA SER A 77 -20.85 -20.58 24.50
C SER A 77 -21.20 -21.79 23.63
N ARG A 78 -22.49 -22.04 23.36
CA ARG A 78 -22.92 -23.10 22.43
C ARG A 78 -22.41 -22.87 21.01
N TYR A 79 -22.59 -21.66 20.46
CA TYR A 79 -22.10 -21.35 19.11
C TYR A 79 -20.57 -21.38 19.03
N ALA A 80 -19.88 -20.85 20.05
CA ALA A 80 -18.42 -20.90 20.14
C ALA A 80 -17.90 -22.36 20.17
N ASN A 81 -18.49 -23.23 21.00
CA ASN A 81 -18.12 -24.65 21.04
C ASN A 81 -18.41 -25.37 19.71
N ALA A 82 -19.52 -25.05 19.04
CA ALA A 82 -19.84 -25.60 17.72
C ALA A 82 -18.80 -25.19 16.66
N ALA A 83 -18.39 -23.92 16.66
CA ALA A 83 -17.35 -23.41 15.78
C ALA A 83 -15.98 -24.07 16.07
N LEU A 84 -15.61 -24.21 17.34
CA LEU A 84 -14.35 -24.84 17.76
C LEU A 84 -14.30 -26.34 17.41
N ALA A 85 -15.43 -27.03 17.48
CA ALA A 85 -15.55 -28.44 17.12
C ALA A 85 -15.65 -28.70 15.62
N ALA A 86 -15.88 -27.66 14.81
CA ALA A 86 -16.08 -27.77 13.37
C ALA A 86 -14.86 -28.37 12.66
N GLN A 87 -15.12 -29.36 11.81
CA GLN A 87 -14.09 -30.08 11.03
C GLN A 87 -13.88 -29.47 9.64
N THR A 88 -14.74 -28.54 9.22
CA THR A 88 -14.67 -27.88 7.92
C THR A 88 -14.77 -26.37 8.09
N ASP A 89 -14.15 -25.62 7.19
CA ASP A 89 -14.19 -24.15 7.19
C ASP A 89 -15.62 -23.63 7.04
N ALA A 90 -16.44 -24.28 6.22
CA ALA A 90 -17.85 -23.91 6.06
C ALA A 90 -18.65 -24.07 7.37
N ALA A 91 -18.49 -25.18 8.10
CA ALA A 91 -19.17 -25.38 9.38
C ALA A 91 -18.65 -24.44 10.47
N PHE A 92 -17.35 -24.11 10.43
CA PHE A 92 -16.77 -23.09 11.29
C PHE A 92 -17.41 -21.72 11.02
N LEU A 93 -17.46 -21.29 9.75
CA LEU A 93 -18.02 -19.98 9.36
C LEU A 93 -19.49 -19.84 9.72
N ASP A 94 -20.30 -20.90 9.53
CA ASP A 94 -21.73 -20.90 9.87
C ASP A 94 -21.96 -20.71 11.38
N SER A 95 -21.20 -21.44 12.20
CA SER A 95 -21.24 -21.31 13.66
C SER A 95 -20.66 -19.96 14.13
N ALA A 96 -19.59 -19.49 13.49
CA ALA A 96 -18.97 -18.21 13.78
C ALA A 96 -19.90 -17.04 13.43
N GLU A 97 -20.60 -17.08 12.29
CA GLU A 97 -21.60 -16.08 11.93
C GLU A 97 -22.66 -15.96 13.02
N SER A 98 -23.21 -17.09 13.47
CA SER A 98 -24.22 -17.13 14.53
C SER A 98 -23.70 -16.55 15.85
N TYR A 99 -22.45 -16.88 16.21
CA TYR A 99 -21.77 -16.33 17.39
C TYR A 99 -21.64 -14.79 17.31
N TYR A 100 -21.10 -14.26 16.21
CA TYR A 100 -20.86 -12.82 16.06
C TYR A 100 -22.14 -12.01 15.85
N ALA A 101 -23.19 -12.62 15.28
CA ALA A 101 -24.51 -12.00 15.20
C ALA A 101 -25.10 -11.80 16.60
N LEU A 102 -25.03 -12.83 17.46
CA LEU A 102 -25.52 -12.75 18.83
C LEU A 102 -24.69 -11.79 19.70
N MET A 103 -23.36 -11.78 19.53
CA MET A 103 -22.49 -10.75 20.14
C MET A 103 -22.90 -9.34 19.72
N GLY A 104 -23.24 -9.14 18.45
CA GLY A 104 -23.74 -7.89 17.90
C GLY A 104 -25.02 -7.39 18.57
N GLU A 105 -25.98 -8.29 18.82
CA GLU A 105 -27.20 -7.98 19.57
C GLU A 105 -26.89 -7.63 21.04
N GLY A 106 -25.90 -8.31 21.63
CA GLY A 106 -25.36 -8.02 22.95
C GLY A 106 -24.78 -6.61 23.06
N PHE A 107 -24.00 -6.17 22.07
CA PHE A 107 -23.49 -4.80 22.00
C PHE A 107 -24.60 -3.77 21.82
N GLN A 108 -25.60 -4.05 20.98
CA GLN A 108 -26.72 -3.12 20.74
C GLN A 108 -27.62 -2.95 21.97
N SER A 109 -27.82 -4.02 22.73
CA SER A 109 -28.59 -4.01 23.98
C SER A 109 -27.80 -3.46 25.18
N GLY A 110 -26.49 -3.28 25.04
CA GLY A 110 -25.60 -2.87 26.13
C GLY A 110 -25.31 -3.97 27.16
N SER A 111 -25.70 -5.22 26.88
CA SER A 111 -25.44 -6.37 27.74
C SER A 111 -24.00 -6.89 27.62
N ILE A 112 -23.35 -6.63 26.49
CA ILE A 112 -21.93 -6.96 26.26
C ILE A 112 -21.15 -5.65 26.07
N VAL A 113 -20.03 -5.53 26.78
CA VAL A 113 -19.07 -4.43 26.65
C VAL A 113 -17.82 -4.96 25.96
N GLY A 114 -17.38 -4.30 24.90
CA GLY A 114 -16.26 -4.75 24.07
C GLY A 114 -16.17 -3.97 22.77
N ASP A 115 -15.30 -4.45 21.88
CA ASP A 115 -15.05 -3.81 20.60
C ASP A 115 -16.10 -4.23 19.56
N ARG A 116 -17.04 -3.31 19.32
CA ARG A 116 -18.12 -3.49 18.34
C ARG A 116 -17.58 -3.50 16.91
N GLU A 117 -16.55 -2.72 16.61
CA GLU A 117 -16.04 -2.60 15.24
C GLU A 117 -15.40 -3.92 14.81
N THR A 118 -14.54 -4.50 15.66
CA THR A 118 -13.97 -5.83 15.39
C THR A 118 -15.06 -6.90 15.23
N ASN A 119 -16.12 -6.87 16.04
CA ASN A 119 -17.23 -7.81 15.90
C ASN A 119 -17.99 -7.65 14.57
N ASP A 120 -18.31 -6.42 14.18
CA ASP A 120 -19.03 -6.13 12.93
C ASP A 120 -18.18 -6.53 11.71
N ALA A 121 -16.86 -6.35 11.80
CA ALA A 121 -15.87 -6.84 10.85
C ALA A 121 -15.86 -8.37 10.71
N GLU A 122 -15.74 -9.08 11.84
CA GLU A 122 -15.69 -10.55 11.89
C GLU A 122 -17.01 -11.15 11.39
N LEU A 123 -18.15 -10.55 11.72
CA LEU A 123 -19.46 -10.94 11.20
C LEU A 123 -19.56 -10.76 9.68
N ALA A 124 -19.13 -9.61 9.16
CA ALA A 124 -19.16 -9.33 7.73
C ALA A 124 -18.22 -10.26 6.95
N TYR A 125 -17.07 -10.57 7.52
CA TYR A 125 -16.13 -11.55 6.98
C TYR A 125 -16.76 -12.95 6.89
N CYS A 126 -17.38 -13.43 7.97
CA CYS A 126 -18.07 -14.72 7.98
C CYS A 126 -19.15 -14.81 6.89
N ARG A 127 -20.00 -13.80 6.79
CA ARG A 127 -21.07 -13.71 5.78
C ARG A 127 -20.52 -13.69 4.35
N ALA A 128 -19.49 -12.88 4.12
CA ALA A 128 -18.90 -12.73 2.80
C ALA A 128 -18.25 -14.03 2.33
N LEU A 129 -17.55 -14.75 3.22
CA LEU A 129 -16.98 -16.05 2.89
C LEU A 129 -18.03 -17.14 2.72
N SER A 130 -18.99 -17.24 3.64
CA SER A 130 -20.07 -18.24 3.59
C SER A 130 -20.86 -18.14 2.28
N SER A 131 -21.17 -16.92 1.83
CA SER A 131 -21.88 -16.67 0.57
C SER A 131 -21.04 -16.85 -0.70
N SER A 132 -19.71 -16.88 -0.59
CA SER A 132 -18.80 -16.93 -1.75
C SER A 132 -18.55 -18.34 -2.30
N GLY A 133 -18.91 -19.38 -1.53
CA GLY A 133 -18.62 -20.78 -1.89
C GLY A 133 -17.14 -21.14 -1.84
N ILE A 134 -16.30 -20.31 -1.22
CA ILE A 134 -14.87 -20.54 -1.04
C ILE A 134 -14.67 -21.56 0.08
N THR A 135 -13.93 -22.63 -0.23
CA THR A 135 -13.78 -23.77 0.68
C THR A 135 -12.49 -23.75 1.50
N ASP A 136 -11.47 -23.02 1.03
CA ASP A 136 -10.15 -22.98 1.66
C ASP A 136 -9.85 -21.56 2.14
N ILE A 137 -9.78 -21.38 3.45
CA ILE A 137 -9.44 -20.11 4.06
C ILE A 137 -7.95 -20.13 4.44
N PRO A 138 -7.12 -19.21 3.90
CA PRO A 138 -5.70 -19.17 4.24
C PRO A 138 -5.51 -18.84 5.72
N ALA A 139 -4.82 -19.71 6.45
CA ALA A 139 -4.53 -19.53 7.87
C ALA A 139 -3.25 -18.70 8.11
N SER A 140 -2.31 -18.76 7.16
CA SER A 140 -0.99 -18.16 7.28
C SER A 140 -0.49 -17.59 5.95
N ALA A 141 0.58 -16.79 6.03
CA ALA A 141 1.21 -16.18 4.86
C ALA A 141 1.62 -17.20 3.79
N ASN A 142 1.99 -18.42 4.19
CA ASN A 142 2.37 -19.48 3.25
C ASN A 142 1.20 -20.05 2.48
N ASP A 143 -0.03 -19.87 2.96
CA ASP A 143 -1.25 -20.38 2.31
C ASP A 143 -1.84 -19.36 1.33
N LEU A 144 -1.33 -18.12 1.33
CA LEU A 144 -1.87 -17.07 0.48
C LEU A 144 -1.55 -17.32 -1.01
N PRO A 145 -2.56 -17.26 -1.89
CA PRO A 145 -2.32 -17.23 -3.32
C PRO A 145 -1.73 -15.88 -3.76
N PHE A 146 -1.13 -15.84 -4.94
CA PHE A 146 -0.41 -14.66 -5.45
C PHE A 146 -1.18 -13.34 -5.32
N LEU A 147 -2.47 -13.32 -5.73
CA LEU A 147 -3.32 -12.12 -5.69
C LEU A 147 -3.47 -11.53 -4.28
N SER A 148 -3.53 -12.38 -3.26
CA SER A 148 -3.71 -11.99 -1.86
C SER A 148 -2.39 -11.78 -1.15
N PHE A 149 -1.36 -12.54 -1.54
CA PHE A 149 -0.02 -12.44 -0.97
C PHE A 149 0.62 -11.07 -1.26
N LEU A 150 0.53 -10.57 -2.49
CA LEU A 150 1.22 -9.33 -2.86
C LEU A 150 0.76 -8.12 -2.01
N PRO A 151 -0.56 -7.88 -1.84
CA PRO A 151 -1.04 -6.85 -0.94
C PRO A 151 -0.67 -7.09 0.52
N TYR A 152 -0.74 -8.32 1.00
CA TYR A 152 -0.35 -8.69 2.36
C TYR A 152 1.15 -8.43 2.62
N ALA A 153 2.04 -8.75 1.67
CA ALA A 153 3.46 -8.50 1.77
C ALA A 153 3.81 -7.01 1.81
N VAL A 154 3.07 -6.18 1.07
CA VAL A 154 3.23 -4.73 1.13
C VAL A 154 2.66 -4.15 2.42
N ALA A 155 1.55 -4.71 2.92
CA ALA A 155 0.90 -4.30 4.17
C ALA A 155 1.75 -4.54 5.41
N THR A 156 2.48 -5.65 5.44
CA THR A 156 3.33 -6.05 6.57
C THR A 156 4.69 -5.32 6.57
N ALA A 157 5.02 -4.62 5.49
CA ALA A 157 6.21 -3.78 5.40
C ALA A 157 5.89 -2.33 5.82
N PRO A 158 6.88 -1.56 6.29
CA PRO A 158 6.70 -0.12 6.51
C PRO A 158 6.22 0.60 5.24
N SER A 159 5.24 1.49 5.35
CA SER A 159 4.55 2.13 4.21
C SER A 159 5.47 2.87 3.21
N PHE A 160 6.63 3.37 3.67
CA PHE A 160 7.62 4.02 2.80
C PHE A 160 8.47 3.03 1.98
N LEU A 161 8.55 1.77 2.40
CA LEU A 161 9.47 0.77 1.85
C LEU A 161 9.22 0.50 0.35
N PRO A 162 7.98 0.35 -0.14
CA PRO A 162 7.68 0.22 -1.57
C PRO A 162 8.15 1.40 -2.43
N PHE A 163 8.39 2.57 -1.83
CA PHE A 163 8.78 3.80 -2.53
C PHE A 163 10.30 4.04 -2.57
N ILE A 164 11.10 3.29 -1.79
CA ILE A 164 12.57 3.35 -1.81
C ILE A 164 13.15 3.17 -3.25
N PRO A 165 12.66 2.23 -4.08
CA PRO A 165 13.11 2.09 -5.47
C PRO A 165 13.07 3.40 -6.29
N PHE A 166 12.00 4.18 -6.14
CA PHE A 166 11.82 5.42 -6.89
C PHE A 166 12.70 6.55 -6.35
N LEU A 167 12.90 6.62 -5.03
CA LEU A 167 13.81 7.57 -4.39
C LEU A 167 15.27 7.28 -4.75
N LEU A 168 15.69 6.01 -4.70
CA LEU A 168 17.06 5.63 -5.10
C LEU A 168 17.28 5.87 -6.60
N SER A 169 16.32 5.45 -7.43
CA SER A 169 16.37 5.69 -8.87
C SER A 169 16.45 7.19 -9.20
N SER A 170 15.74 8.04 -8.45
CA SER A 170 15.78 9.48 -8.66
C SER A 170 17.16 10.07 -8.33
N ILE A 171 17.76 9.68 -7.20
CA ILE A 171 19.11 10.10 -6.82
C ILE A 171 20.14 9.69 -7.88
N LEU A 172 20.09 8.43 -8.34
CA LEU A 172 21.05 7.89 -9.29
C LEU A 172 20.90 8.50 -10.68
N VAL A 173 19.68 8.61 -11.21
CA VAL A 173 19.42 9.25 -12.51
C VAL A 173 19.83 10.71 -12.49
N LEU A 174 19.39 11.47 -11.47
CA LEU A 174 19.71 12.88 -11.37
C LEU A 174 21.22 13.09 -11.17
N GLY A 175 21.87 12.23 -10.37
CA GLY A 175 23.33 12.17 -10.22
C GLY A 175 24.05 11.94 -11.54
N ALA A 176 23.58 10.99 -12.34
CA ALA A 176 24.12 10.70 -13.67
C ALA A 176 23.94 11.88 -14.65
N THR A 177 22.99 12.78 -14.42
CA THR A 177 22.73 13.96 -15.27
C THR A 177 23.37 15.27 -14.77
N ARG A 178 24.25 15.22 -13.75
CA ARG A 178 24.97 16.39 -13.26
C ARG A 178 25.83 17.04 -14.37
N PRO A 179 26.02 18.37 -14.39
CA PRO A 179 26.75 19.07 -15.45
C PRO A 179 28.16 18.53 -15.74
N ALA A 180 28.81 17.93 -14.74
CA ALA A 180 30.15 17.35 -14.84
C ALA A 180 30.20 15.98 -15.56
N THR A 181 29.05 15.33 -15.81
CA THR A 181 29.02 13.97 -16.38
C THR A 181 28.92 13.98 -17.90
N LEU A 182 29.37 12.87 -18.53
CA LEU A 182 29.24 12.67 -19.97
C LEU A 182 27.78 12.66 -20.44
N ALA A 183 26.86 12.16 -19.61
CA ALA A 183 25.43 12.17 -19.94
C ALA A 183 24.82 13.58 -19.93
N ALA A 184 25.41 14.56 -19.23
CA ALA A 184 24.95 15.95 -19.32
C ALA A 184 25.37 16.65 -20.63
N LYS A 185 26.44 16.17 -21.28
CA LYS A 185 26.97 16.71 -22.54
C LYS A 185 26.24 16.20 -23.79
N ALA A 186 25.29 15.27 -23.63
CA ALA A 186 24.50 14.78 -24.76
C ALA A 186 23.67 15.92 -25.38
N PRO A 187 23.59 16.02 -26.73
CA PRO A 187 22.88 17.08 -27.43
C PRO A 187 21.36 16.82 -27.41
N VAL A 188 20.76 16.89 -26.23
CA VAL A 188 19.32 16.66 -26.02
C VAL A 188 18.66 17.96 -25.56
N PRO A 189 17.56 18.41 -26.18
CA PRO A 189 16.80 19.56 -25.71
C PRO A 189 16.41 19.42 -24.24
N LYS A 190 16.50 20.50 -23.45
CA LYS A 190 16.28 20.48 -21.99
C LYS A 190 14.94 19.85 -21.60
N PHE A 191 13.88 20.17 -22.33
CA PHE A 191 12.53 19.61 -22.13
C PHE A 191 12.49 18.09 -22.34
N ARG A 192 13.00 17.63 -23.49
CA ARG A 192 13.07 16.20 -23.82
C ARG A 192 13.93 15.44 -22.82
N ARG A 193 14.99 16.08 -22.32
CA ARG A 193 15.85 15.52 -21.27
C ARG A 193 15.11 15.36 -19.94
N LEU A 194 14.31 16.34 -19.51
CA LEU A 194 13.52 16.26 -18.29
C LEU A 194 12.50 15.11 -18.34
N ILE A 195 11.77 15.00 -19.45
CA ILE A 195 10.84 13.87 -19.69
C ILE A 195 11.57 12.54 -19.61
N GLN A 196 12.72 12.43 -20.28
CA GLN A 196 13.51 11.19 -20.29
C GLN A 196 14.10 10.84 -18.90
N ILE A 197 14.43 11.84 -18.08
CA ILE A 197 14.81 11.63 -16.68
C ILE A 197 13.64 11.03 -15.92
N VAL A 198 12.45 11.65 -15.95
CA VAL A 198 11.27 11.17 -15.24
C VAL A 198 10.93 9.73 -15.63
N PHE A 199 10.85 9.44 -16.94
CA PHE A 199 10.58 8.08 -17.40
C PHE A 199 11.66 7.07 -16.99
N SER A 200 12.94 7.49 -16.92
CA SER A 200 14.01 6.60 -16.47
C SER A 200 13.89 6.28 -14.98
N ILE A 201 13.48 7.25 -14.16
CA ILE A 201 13.24 7.03 -12.72
C ILE A 201 12.06 6.08 -12.53
N ILE A 202 10.95 6.32 -13.23
CA ILE A 202 9.76 5.44 -13.15
C ILE A 202 10.13 4.03 -13.58
N ALA A 203 10.75 3.86 -14.75
CA ALA A 203 11.10 2.53 -15.27
C ALA A 203 12.09 1.78 -14.35
N ALA A 204 13.12 2.46 -13.84
CA ALA A 204 14.07 1.84 -12.92
C ALA A 204 13.42 1.50 -11.56
N GLY A 205 12.64 2.43 -11.00
CA GLY A 205 11.94 2.23 -9.73
C GLY A 205 10.93 1.09 -9.79
N THR A 206 10.11 1.04 -10.84
CA THR A 206 9.16 -0.06 -11.06
C THR A 206 9.88 -1.40 -11.24
N ALA A 207 10.95 -1.46 -12.04
CA ALA A 207 11.70 -2.70 -12.24
C ALA A 207 12.31 -3.22 -10.94
N MET A 208 12.88 -2.32 -10.12
CA MET A 208 13.42 -2.65 -8.80
C MET A 208 12.34 -3.11 -7.82
N LEU A 209 11.18 -2.43 -7.77
CA LEU A 209 10.06 -2.81 -6.92
C LEU A 209 9.52 -4.20 -7.29
N LEU A 210 9.30 -4.45 -8.59
CA LEU A 210 8.86 -5.75 -9.08
C LEU A 210 9.89 -6.84 -8.77
N ALA A 211 11.18 -6.56 -8.92
CA ALA A 211 12.24 -7.50 -8.56
C ALA A 211 12.30 -7.78 -7.05
N GLY A 212 11.97 -6.80 -6.20
CA GLY A 212 11.82 -6.98 -4.76
C GLY A 212 10.60 -7.82 -4.38
N LEU A 213 9.47 -7.66 -5.07
CA LEU A 213 8.25 -8.44 -4.83
C LEU A 213 8.33 -9.85 -5.43
N ALA A 214 9.22 -10.08 -6.39
CA ALA A 214 9.28 -11.31 -7.16
C ALA A 214 9.51 -12.58 -6.32
N PRO A 215 10.42 -12.65 -5.33
CA PRO A 215 10.67 -13.91 -4.64
C PRO A 215 9.45 -14.46 -3.91
N GLY A 216 8.82 -13.64 -3.05
CA GLY A 216 7.58 -14.03 -2.36
C GLY A 216 6.41 -14.23 -3.32
N GLY A 217 6.26 -13.37 -4.34
CA GLY A 217 5.20 -13.51 -5.33
C GLY A 217 5.33 -14.79 -6.16
N ILE A 218 6.53 -15.14 -6.61
CA ILE A 218 6.79 -16.39 -7.35
C ILE A 218 6.55 -17.60 -6.44
N TYR A 219 6.96 -17.54 -5.17
CA TYR A 219 6.68 -18.59 -4.19
C TYR A 219 5.17 -18.83 -4.05
N ALA A 220 4.40 -17.77 -3.77
CA ALA A 220 2.95 -17.84 -3.61
C ALA A 220 2.27 -18.35 -4.90
N LEU A 221 2.73 -17.88 -6.07
CA LEU A 221 2.20 -18.33 -7.35
C LEU A 221 2.49 -19.81 -7.63
N ALA A 222 3.69 -20.28 -7.29
CA ALA A 222 4.12 -21.65 -7.56
C ALA A 222 3.44 -22.68 -6.66
N LEU A 223 3.20 -22.34 -5.39
CA LEU A 223 2.64 -23.29 -4.41
C LEU A 223 1.12 -23.18 -4.28
N ASN A 224 0.57 -21.96 -4.36
CA ASN A 224 -0.84 -21.69 -4.07
C ASN A 224 -1.62 -21.21 -5.31
N GLY A 225 -0.94 -21.04 -6.44
CA GLY A 225 -1.53 -20.55 -7.67
C GLY A 225 -1.82 -19.05 -7.64
N PHE A 226 -2.57 -18.59 -8.65
CA PHE A 226 -2.88 -17.17 -8.81
C PHE A 226 -3.86 -16.64 -7.75
N GLY A 227 -4.82 -17.46 -7.35
CA GLY A 227 -5.88 -17.09 -6.41
C GLY A 227 -7.18 -16.67 -7.08
N GLN A 228 -8.23 -16.56 -6.28
CA GLN A 228 -9.56 -16.19 -6.74
C GLN A 228 -9.74 -14.66 -6.71
N ILE A 229 -10.11 -14.08 -7.85
CA ILE A 229 -10.34 -12.63 -7.98
C ILE A 229 -11.44 -12.15 -7.03
N GLY A 230 -12.47 -12.98 -6.84
CA GLY A 230 -13.64 -12.72 -5.99
C GLY A 230 -13.45 -13.03 -4.51
N TYR A 231 -12.24 -13.41 -4.06
CA TYR A 231 -12.00 -13.70 -2.65
C TYR A 231 -12.35 -12.46 -1.79
N PRO A 232 -13.28 -12.57 -0.83
CA PRO A 232 -13.78 -11.42 -0.10
C PRO A 232 -12.74 -10.92 0.89
N ILE A 233 -12.62 -9.60 0.94
CA ILE A 233 -11.82 -8.87 1.92
C ILE A 233 -12.77 -7.88 2.57
N ALA A 234 -12.78 -7.86 3.89
CA ALA A 234 -13.55 -6.90 4.64
C ALA A 234 -12.61 -6.19 5.61
N PHE A 235 -12.89 -4.92 5.87
CA PHE A 235 -12.06 -4.02 6.67
C PHE A 235 -12.83 -2.76 7.03
N PHE A 236 -12.31 -1.98 7.99
CA PHE A 236 -12.83 -0.65 8.27
C PHE A 236 -12.04 0.41 7.49
N HIS A 237 -12.77 1.33 6.87
CA HIS A 237 -12.21 2.47 6.16
C HIS A 237 -13.03 3.72 6.51
N ASP A 238 -12.37 4.75 7.05
CA ASP A 238 -13.02 5.98 7.55
C ASP A 238 -14.20 5.71 8.51
N GLY A 239 -14.06 4.75 9.42
CA GLY A 239 -15.09 4.37 10.38
C GLY A 239 -16.29 3.61 9.78
N ALA A 240 -16.24 3.27 8.49
CA ALA A 240 -17.26 2.47 7.82
C ALA A 240 -16.72 1.08 7.45
N LEU A 241 -17.52 0.05 7.67
CA LEU A 241 -17.23 -1.29 7.20
C LEU A 241 -17.29 -1.34 5.67
N ALA A 242 -16.16 -1.67 5.06
CA ALA A 242 -16.00 -1.87 3.63
C ALA A 242 -15.81 -3.36 3.32
N THR A 243 -16.45 -3.84 2.26
CA THR A 243 -16.22 -5.17 1.69
C THR A 243 -15.80 -5.03 0.23
N THR A 244 -14.77 -5.76 -0.15
CA THR A 244 -14.17 -5.72 -1.49
C THR A 244 -13.66 -7.12 -1.86
N ALA A 245 -13.09 -7.24 -3.06
CA ALA A 245 -12.54 -8.49 -3.57
C ALA A 245 -11.03 -8.40 -3.74
N ALA A 246 -10.30 -9.50 -3.53
CA ALA A 246 -8.85 -9.57 -3.65
C ALA A 246 -8.31 -9.01 -4.96
N GLY A 247 -9.00 -9.23 -6.09
CA GLY A 247 -8.61 -8.66 -7.37
C GLY A 247 -8.69 -7.13 -7.44
N ASN A 248 -9.69 -6.52 -6.78
CA ASN A 248 -9.82 -5.07 -6.69
C ASN A 248 -8.70 -4.49 -5.84
N VAL A 249 -8.41 -5.12 -4.69
CA VAL A 249 -7.32 -4.72 -3.80
C VAL A 249 -5.98 -4.79 -4.51
N PHE A 250 -5.68 -5.92 -5.17
CA PHE A 250 -4.47 -6.11 -5.95
C PHE A 250 -4.30 -5.01 -7.01
N THR A 251 -5.36 -4.75 -7.78
CA THR A 251 -5.31 -3.74 -8.86
C THR A 251 -5.14 -2.33 -8.30
N ALA A 252 -5.90 -1.97 -7.26
CA ALA A 252 -5.83 -0.67 -6.63
C ALA A 252 -4.45 -0.41 -6.01
N LEU A 253 -3.85 -1.43 -5.37
CA LEU A 253 -2.49 -1.35 -4.84
C LEU A 253 -1.46 -1.05 -5.94
N LEU A 254 -1.52 -1.78 -7.06
CA LEU A 254 -0.60 -1.54 -8.17
C LEU A 254 -0.74 -0.13 -8.75
N ILE A 255 -1.97 0.37 -8.87
CA ILE A 255 -2.24 1.73 -9.32
C ILE A 255 -1.67 2.74 -8.33
N ALA A 256 -1.88 2.55 -7.03
CA ALA A 256 -1.40 3.47 -6.00
C ALA A 256 0.14 3.50 -5.93
N LEU A 257 0.80 2.34 -6.00
CA LEU A 257 2.27 2.25 -6.05
C LEU A 257 2.84 2.94 -7.30
N LEU A 258 2.20 2.78 -8.46
CA LEU A 258 2.62 3.45 -9.70
C LEU A 258 2.37 4.96 -9.65
N ALA A 259 1.24 5.39 -9.09
CA ALA A 259 0.91 6.80 -8.90
C ALA A 259 1.92 7.48 -7.95
N GLY A 260 2.23 6.86 -6.81
CA GLY A 260 3.21 7.35 -5.86
C GLY A 260 4.62 7.39 -6.45
N GLY A 261 5.03 6.33 -7.14
CA GLY A 261 6.31 6.29 -7.87
C GLY A 261 6.42 7.37 -8.95
N THR A 262 5.34 7.63 -9.67
CA THR A 262 5.26 8.71 -10.67
C THR A 262 5.40 10.07 -10.02
N LEU A 263 4.67 10.32 -8.92
CA LEU A 263 4.73 11.58 -8.18
C LEU A 263 6.14 11.85 -7.64
N ILE A 264 6.77 10.85 -7.01
CA ILE A 264 8.17 10.93 -6.55
C ILE A 264 9.09 11.30 -7.71
N SER A 265 8.96 10.62 -8.84
CA SER A 265 9.82 10.82 -10.01
C SER A 265 9.73 12.25 -10.55
N VAL A 266 8.52 12.78 -10.61
CA VAL A 266 8.24 14.14 -11.10
C VAL A 266 8.76 15.18 -10.12
N CYS A 267 8.34 15.11 -8.85
CA CYS A 267 8.79 16.04 -7.81
C CYS A 267 10.32 16.05 -7.73
N SER A 268 10.92 14.86 -7.71
CA SER A 268 12.37 14.72 -7.67
C SER A 268 13.06 15.42 -8.85
N ALA A 269 12.57 15.20 -10.08
CA ALA A 269 13.17 15.78 -11.27
C ALA A 269 12.95 17.29 -11.38
N VAL A 270 11.74 17.77 -11.10
CA VAL A 270 11.39 19.20 -11.20
C VAL A 270 12.13 20.01 -10.14
N LEU A 271 12.06 19.62 -8.86
CA LEU A 271 12.74 20.38 -7.80
C LEU A 271 14.26 20.37 -7.97
N SER A 272 14.85 19.23 -8.36
CA SER A 272 16.30 19.15 -8.54
C SER A 272 16.79 19.96 -9.74
N THR A 273 15.99 20.05 -10.81
CA THR A 273 16.30 20.90 -11.96
C THR A 273 16.09 22.39 -11.67
N ALA A 274 15.04 22.74 -10.93
CA ALA A 274 14.75 24.12 -10.54
C ALA A 274 15.83 24.68 -9.59
N THR A 275 16.22 23.91 -8.58
CA THR A 275 17.24 24.31 -7.57
C THR A 275 18.67 24.10 -8.04
N ARG A 276 18.88 23.38 -9.14
CA ARG A 276 20.19 22.90 -9.62
C ARG A 276 20.95 22.04 -8.60
N ARG A 277 20.25 21.45 -7.62
CA ARG A 277 20.80 20.55 -6.61
C ARG A 277 20.19 19.16 -6.78
N VAL A 278 21.03 18.14 -6.92
CA VAL A 278 20.57 16.76 -7.19
C VAL A 278 19.73 16.16 -6.06
N LEU A 279 20.02 16.52 -4.82
CA LEU A 279 19.33 15.95 -3.66
C LEU A 279 18.07 16.72 -3.25
N ALA A 280 17.86 17.95 -3.75
CA ALA A 280 16.73 18.77 -3.31
C ALA A 280 15.38 18.12 -3.61
N GLY A 281 15.22 17.54 -4.81
CA GLY A 281 14.00 16.85 -5.18
C GLY A 281 13.80 15.52 -4.44
N PRO A 282 14.77 14.57 -4.48
CA PRO A 282 14.66 13.31 -3.76
C PRO A 282 14.38 13.48 -2.26
N LEU A 283 15.00 14.45 -1.60
CA LEU A 283 14.75 14.73 -0.18
C LEU A 283 13.33 15.26 0.05
N ALA A 284 12.85 16.18 -0.79
CA ALA A 284 11.46 16.66 -0.70
C ALA A 284 10.45 15.52 -0.94
N SER A 285 10.71 14.63 -1.91
CA SER A 285 9.90 13.43 -2.14
C SER A 285 9.97 12.44 -0.97
N ALA A 286 11.13 12.27 -0.33
CA ALA A 286 11.26 11.40 0.84
C ALA A 286 10.44 11.92 2.03
N LEU A 287 10.41 13.24 2.24
CA LEU A 287 9.54 13.86 3.25
C LEU A 287 8.05 13.63 2.95
N LEU A 288 7.65 13.72 1.68
CA LEU A 288 6.28 13.47 1.26
C LEU A 288 5.85 12.01 1.48
N VAL A 289 6.75 11.05 1.19
CA VAL A 289 6.53 9.62 1.44
C VAL A 289 6.45 9.32 2.94
N ALA A 290 7.26 10.01 3.76
CA ALA A 290 7.28 9.80 5.20
C ALA A 290 6.13 10.52 5.94
N ALA A 291 5.47 11.49 5.30
CA ALA A 291 4.44 12.32 5.91
C ALA A 291 3.29 11.54 6.57
N PRO A 292 2.72 10.46 5.99
CA PRO A 292 1.67 9.67 6.63
C PRO A 292 2.11 9.02 7.95
N ALA A 293 3.40 8.77 8.15
CA ALA A 293 3.92 8.16 9.37
C ALA A 293 4.04 9.14 10.55
N PHE A 294 3.71 10.43 10.37
CA PHE A 294 3.78 11.45 11.43
C PHE A 294 2.37 11.77 11.97
N PRO A 295 2.03 11.36 13.21
CA PRO A 295 0.70 11.55 13.80
C PRO A 295 0.23 13.01 13.82
N LEU A 296 1.15 13.96 13.97
CA LEU A 296 0.90 15.41 14.01
C LEU A 296 0.31 15.97 12.69
N LEU A 297 0.55 15.29 11.57
CA LEU A 297 -0.04 15.65 10.28
C LEU A 297 -1.36 14.93 10.02
N SER A 298 -1.64 13.83 10.73
CA SER A 298 -2.72 12.89 10.41
C SER A 298 -4.08 13.30 10.98
N ASP A 299 -4.14 13.68 12.26
CA ASP A 299 -5.43 13.94 12.94
C ASP A 299 -5.83 15.41 12.97
N SER A 300 -5.02 16.27 13.63
CA SER A 300 -5.48 17.62 13.97
C SER A 300 -5.24 18.67 12.88
N ALA A 301 -4.24 18.46 12.02
CA ALA A 301 -3.81 19.46 11.04
C ALA A 301 -4.56 19.38 9.70
N LEU A 302 -4.99 18.18 9.28
CA LEU A 302 -5.73 17.98 8.03
C LEU A 302 -7.18 18.51 8.14
N GLU A 303 -7.84 18.32 9.28
CA GLU A 303 -9.20 18.87 9.51
C GLU A 303 -9.25 20.40 9.45
N HIS A 304 -8.18 21.08 9.87
CA HIS A 304 -8.14 22.53 10.00
C HIS A 304 -7.46 23.26 8.83
N ASN A 305 -6.86 22.56 7.86
CA ASN A 305 -6.07 23.19 6.81
C ASN A 305 -6.34 22.61 5.42
N ALA A 306 -7.16 23.32 4.64
CA ALA A 306 -7.54 22.95 3.27
C ALA A 306 -6.33 22.74 2.33
N ALA A 307 -5.18 23.36 2.61
CA ALA A 307 -3.96 23.17 1.84
C ALA A 307 -3.29 21.81 2.08
N LEU A 308 -3.44 21.22 3.27
CA LEU A 308 -2.91 19.89 3.58
C LEU A 308 -3.79 18.78 3.00
N ASN A 309 -5.10 18.99 2.89
CA ASN A 309 -6.03 18.09 2.20
C ASN A 309 -5.76 17.99 0.68
N LEU A 310 -5.02 18.95 0.10
CA LEU A 310 -4.58 18.90 -1.30
C LEU A 310 -3.32 18.05 -1.50
N LEU A 311 -2.61 17.66 -0.43
CA LEU A 311 -1.45 16.79 -0.54
C LEU A 311 -1.93 15.36 -0.85
N PRO A 312 -1.30 14.67 -1.83
CA PRO A 312 -1.68 13.31 -2.20
C PRO A 312 -1.13 12.28 -1.19
N LEU A 313 -1.35 12.49 0.10
CA LEU A 313 -0.80 11.66 1.18
C LEU A 313 -1.35 10.24 1.15
N ALA A 314 -2.61 10.07 0.78
CA ALA A 314 -3.24 8.75 0.62
C ALA A 314 -2.55 7.86 -0.43
N VAL A 315 -1.88 8.45 -1.42
CA VAL A 315 -1.11 7.70 -2.42
C VAL A 315 0.09 6.98 -1.80
N PHE A 316 0.64 7.53 -0.71
CA PHE A 316 1.77 6.96 0.02
C PHE A 316 1.35 6.01 1.15
N SER A 317 0.05 5.80 1.34
CA SER A 317 -0.49 4.79 2.24
C SER A 317 -1.49 3.88 1.53
N PRO A 318 -1.03 3.12 0.51
CA PRO A 318 -1.92 2.42 -0.40
C PRO A 318 -2.72 1.32 0.30
N ILE A 319 -2.15 0.66 1.32
CA ILE A 319 -2.76 -0.47 2.00
C ILE A 319 -3.94 -0.04 2.87
N GLU A 320 -3.87 1.12 3.50
CA GLU A 320 -4.99 1.66 4.30
C GLU A 320 -6.18 2.03 3.41
N ALA A 321 -5.91 2.42 2.16
CA ALA A 321 -6.95 2.72 1.17
C ALA A 321 -7.54 1.45 0.52
N THR A 322 -6.76 0.37 0.38
CA THR A 322 -7.18 -0.82 -0.37
C THR A 322 -7.57 -2.01 0.50
N GLY A 323 -7.13 -2.08 1.75
CA GLY A 323 -7.22 -3.28 2.58
C GLY A 323 -6.26 -4.40 2.12
N TYR A 324 -6.31 -5.54 2.80
CA TYR A 324 -5.60 -6.77 2.45
C TYR A 324 -6.23 -7.98 3.16
N VAL A 325 -5.86 -9.23 2.83
CA VAL A 325 -6.42 -10.40 3.51
C VAL A 325 -5.97 -10.42 4.98
N GLY A 326 -6.94 -10.43 5.90
CA GLY A 326 -6.72 -10.49 7.35
C GLY A 326 -6.33 -9.15 7.99
N CYS A 327 -6.98 -8.07 7.57
CA CYS A 327 -6.71 -6.72 8.07
C CYS A 327 -7.68 -6.26 9.18
N PHE A 328 -8.21 -7.16 10.02
CA PHE A 328 -9.20 -6.78 11.03
C PHE A 328 -8.62 -6.70 12.46
N PRO A 329 -8.93 -5.66 13.25
CA PRO A 329 -9.36 -4.33 12.82
C PRO A 329 -8.18 -3.54 12.26
N THR A 330 -8.40 -2.75 11.22
CA THR A 330 -7.54 -1.60 10.92
C THR A 330 -8.36 -0.35 11.13
N GLU A 331 -8.24 0.24 12.32
CA GLU A 331 -8.51 1.66 12.49
C GLU A 331 -7.51 2.44 11.65
N PHE A 332 -7.99 3.36 10.82
CA PHE A 332 -7.17 4.47 10.34
C PHE A 332 -7.77 5.79 10.81
N ILE A 333 -6.90 6.63 11.36
CA ILE A 333 -7.07 8.07 11.50
C ILE A 333 -7.54 8.61 10.15
N GLY A 334 -8.72 9.22 10.07
CA GLY A 334 -9.31 9.71 8.82
C GLY A 334 -8.27 10.27 7.85
N SER A 335 -7.86 9.45 6.87
CA SER A 335 -7.08 9.97 5.76
C SER A 335 -8.11 10.75 4.98
N GLY A 336 -8.11 12.08 5.06
CA GLY A 336 -9.06 12.95 4.38
C GLY A 336 -9.00 12.83 2.85
N SER A 337 -9.30 11.65 2.31
CA SER A 337 -9.01 11.17 0.98
C SER A 337 -10.25 10.47 0.43
N GLY A 338 -11.36 11.20 0.43
CA GLY A 338 -12.33 11.11 -0.65
C GLY A 338 -11.66 11.45 -2.00
N SER A 339 -12.47 11.46 -3.06
CA SER A 339 -12.17 11.84 -4.47
C SER A 339 -11.18 13.00 -4.71
N ALA A 340 -10.87 13.81 -3.70
CA ALA A 340 -9.79 14.79 -3.63
C ALA A 340 -8.37 14.24 -3.89
N SER A 341 -8.03 13.01 -3.48
CA SER A 341 -6.69 12.45 -3.71
C SER A 341 -6.43 12.08 -5.18
N MET A 342 -7.46 11.60 -5.89
CA MET A 342 -7.44 11.43 -7.35
C MET A 342 -7.35 12.77 -8.08
N LEU A 343 -8.00 13.82 -7.57
CA LEU A 343 -7.87 15.18 -8.07
C LEU A 343 -6.46 15.73 -7.84
N ALA A 344 -5.82 15.43 -6.70
CA ALA A 344 -4.44 15.80 -6.42
C ALA A 344 -3.43 15.07 -7.33
N VAL A 345 -3.68 13.79 -7.65
CA VAL A 345 -2.90 13.06 -8.67
C VAL A 345 -3.11 13.67 -10.05
N ALA A 346 -4.36 13.99 -10.44
CA ALA A 346 -4.66 14.66 -11.71
C ALA A 346 -4.02 16.05 -11.79
N LEU A 347 -4.06 16.83 -10.71
CA LEU A 347 -3.41 18.13 -10.59
C LEU A 347 -1.89 17.99 -10.58
N ALA A 348 -1.33 16.93 -10.02
CA ALA A 348 0.10 16.61 -10.14
C ALA A 348 0.46 16.30 -11.60
N TYR A 349 -0.35 15.54 -12.35
CA TYR A 349 -0.18 15.34 -13.78
C TYR A 349 -0.27 16.65 -14.58
N VAL A 350 -1.20 17.54 -14.23
CA VAL A 350 -1.31 18.88 -14.82
C VAL A 350 -0.10 19.74 -14.43
N ALA A 351 0.38 19.65 -13.19
CA ALA A 351 1.57 20.35 -12.71
C ALA A 351 2.86 19.82 -13.35
N VAL A 352 2.94 18.52 -13.69
CA VAL A 352 3.99 17.97 -14.55
C VAL A 352 3.98 18.72 -15.86
N LEU A 353 2.83 18.78 -16.53
CA LEU A 353 2.68 19.44 -17.83
C LEU A 353 3.02 20.94 -17.75
N PHE A 354 2.59 21.63 -16.70
CA PHE A 354 2.85 23.06 -16.50
C PHE A 354 4.28 23.37 -16.07
N ALA A 355 4.89 22.60 -15.16
CA ALA A 355 6.28 22.78 -14.74
C ALA A 355 7.24 22.46 -15.90
N VAL A 356 6.92 21.42 -16.67
CA VAL A 356 7.64 21.03 -17.89
C VAL A 356 7.44 22.12 -18.97
N GLY A 357 6.26 22.73 -19.08
CA GLY A 357 5.97 23.89 -19.93
C GLY A 357 6.70 25.18 -19.51
N ALA A 358 6.73 25.51 -18.22
CA ALA A 358 7.39 26.70 -17.68
C ALA A 358 8.93 26.65 -17.80
N VAL A 359 9.51 25.44 -17.73
CA VAL A 359 10.93 25.22 -18.03
C VAL A 359 11.21 25.38 -19.54
N ALA A 360 10.24 25.06 -20.41
CA ALA A 360 10.34 25.29 -21.85
C ALA A 360 10.29 26.79 -22.21
N THR A 361 9.44 27.58 -21.55
CA THR A 361 9.33 29.03 -21.80
C THR A 361 10.50 29.84 -21.25
N ARG A 362 11.24 29.32 -20.26
CA ARG A 362 12.51 29.91 -19.79
C ARG A 362 13.73 29.55 -20.65
N SER A 363 13.56 28.88 -21.79
CA SER A 363 14.67 28.60 -22.69
C SER A 363 15.04 29.87 -23.49
N PRO A 364 16.29 30.38 -23.39
CA PRO A 364 16.76 31.34 -24.37
C PRO A 364 16.71 30.68 -25.75
N LYS A 365 16.28 31.42 -26.78
CA LYS A 365 16.43 30.99 -28.18
C LYS A 365 17.87 30.54 -28.38
N GLN A 366 18.06 29.34 -28.96
CA GLN A 366 19.37 28.94 -29.44
C GLN A 366 19.94 30.08 -30.30
N PRO A 367 21.18 30.54 -30.09
CA PRO A 367 21.82 31.39 -31.08
C PRO A 367 21.85 30.60 -32.38
N GLY A 368 21.26 31.16 -33.44
CA GLY A 368 21.30 30.57 -34.77
C GLY A 368 22.75 30.27 -35.20
N PRO A 369 22.95 29.38 -36.18
CA PRO A 369 24.29 28.99 -36.60
C PRO A 369 25.07 30.26 -36.95
N ALA A 370 26.23 30.43 -36.29
CA ALA A 370 27.13 31.53 -36.56
C ALA A 370 27.42 31.54 -38.07
N LYS A 371 26.90 32.55 -38.78
CA LYS A 371 27.31 32.84 -40.15
C LYS A 371 28.83 32.95 -40.11
N LYS A 372 29.53 32.00 -40.72
CA LYS A 372 30.94 32.15 -41.08
C LYS A 372 30.99 33.42 -41.94
N ARG A 373 31.46 34.53 -41.36
CA ARG A 373 31.94 35.64 -42.18
C ARG A 373 33.25 35.15 -42.80
N HIS A 374 33.20 34.76 -44.06
CA HIS A 374 34.39 34.76 -44.89
C HIS A 374 34.83 36.22 -45.02
N GLY A 375 35.82 36.61 -44.23
CA GLY A 375 36.58 37.84 -44.44
C GLY A 375 37.73 37.50 -45.37
N LEU A 376 37.57 37.83 -46.64
CA LEU A 376 38.60 37.79 -47.66
C LEU A 376 38.49 39.11 -48.41
N GLU A 377 39.25 40.09 -47.93
CA GLU A 377 39.62 41.38 -48.53
C GLU A 377 40.84 41.82 -47.70
N LEU A 378 42.08 41.52 -48.14
CA LEU A 378 42.95 42.27 -49.05
C LEU A 378 43.50 43.59 -48.46
N LEU A 379 44.80 43.81 -48.75
CA LEU A 379 45.76 44.85 -48.31
C LEU A 379 46.62 44.37 -47.12
N ASP A 380 47.92 44.10 -47.23
CA ASP A 380 48.95 44.54 -48.20
C ASP A 380 49.51 43.45 -49.13
#